data_AF-A0A7X9F3C7-F1
#
_entry.id   AF-A0A7X9F3C7-F1
#
_cell.length_a   1.000
_cell.length_b   1.000
_cell.length_c   1.000
_cell.angle_alpha   90.00
_cell.angle_beta   90.00
_cell.angle_gamma   90.00
#
_symmetry.space_group_name_H-M   'P 1'
#
loop_
_entity.id
_entity.type
_entity.pdbx_description
1 polymer ?
#
loop_
_entity_poly.entity_id
_entity_poly.type
_entity_poly.pdbx_seq_one_letter_code
_entity_poly.pdbx_strand_id
1 'polypeptide(L)'
;MLNKFRGVTPDVVILIVVISILIWIGAFLEPHPPSSLDFENRSMPLFSLLLSITGFNALVSVIAAFFLVLLTAFLLVNFNTSVFFIGARTFLPALIFVLFTGLFPEQQMMNPVLPASIFLILALRRIIDAYKAQGTAYSLYDAGFLLSVGSLFYANFIWFGILLIAGIALLRTGNLREIVISLLGLATPWFLVFGFYYVLGKDLNGLNELIRYNLSGKESGFALSRVTIAVLIIDTIILLISTANLITVINKKKIRSRKTFVLLIWAFLIAIGTVIFVRSVSVEIFWLAAVPASYFISHYFVFAGRRRIIPEVYFLILFLGIALTQVLHHIQ
;
A
#
# COMPACT_ATOMS: atom_id res chain seq x y z
N MET A 1 -6.99 -25.58 4.26
CA MET A 1 -6.76 -24.55 3.20
C MET A 1 -5.39 -23.88 3.29
N LEU A 2 -4.97 -23.40 4.46
CA LEU A 2 -3.72 -22.65 4.66
C LEU A 2 -2.43 -23.38 4.25
N ASN A 3 -2.38 -24.71 4.41
CA ASN A 3 -1.24 -25.52 3.96
C ASN A 3 -1.00 -25.41 2.44
N LYS A 4 -2.06 -25.22 1.65
CA LYS A 4 -1.98 -25.06 0.20
C LYS A 4 -1.34 -23.72 -0.16
N PHE A 5 -1.76 -22.64 0.50
CA PHE A 5 -1.23 -21.27 0.28
C PHE A 5 0.20 -21.03 0.79
N ARG A 6 0.74 -21.92 1.63
CA ARG A 6 2.16 -21.92 2.00
C ARG A 6 3.04 -22.53 0.89
N GLY A 7 2.46 -23.32 -0.01
CA GLY A 7 3.15 -23.87 -1.18
C GLY A 7 3.46 -22.82 -2.24
N VAL A 8 4.39 -23.14 -3.14
CA VAL A 8 4.80 -22.26 -4.26
C VAL A 8 4.28 -22.79 -5.61
N THR A 9 3.18 -23.53 -5.58
CA THR A 9 2.66 -24.23 -6.75
C THR A 9 1.74 -23.33 -7.59
N PRO A 10 1.68 -23.51 -8.92
CA PRO A 10 0.89 -22.64 -9.81
C PRO A 10 -0.61 -22.58 -9.49
N ASP A 11 -1.16 -23.66 -8.95
CA ASP A 11 -2.56 -23.75 -8.49
C ASP A 11 -2.88 -22.77 -7.35
N VAL A 12 -1.90 -22.38 -6.53
CA VAL A 12 -2.08 -21.36 -5.50
C VAL A 12 -2.30 -19.98 -6.12
N VAL A 13 -1.59 -19.66 -7.20
CA VAL A 13 -1.74 -18.39 -7.92
C VAL A 13 -3.14 -18.31 -8.54
N ILE A 14 -3.57 -19.39 -9.20
CA ILE A 14 -4.93 -19.47 -9.77
C ILE A 14 -5.98 -19.27 -8.67
N LEU A 15 -5.80 -19.91 -7.51
CA LEU A 15 -6.72 -19.78 -6.39
C LEU A 15 -6.77 -18.35 -5.82
N ILE A 16 -5.64 -17.64 -5.73
CA ILE A 16 -5.61 -16.23 -5.32
C ILE A 16 -6.35 -15.35 -6.32
N VAL A 17 -6.19 -15.59 -7.63
CA VAL A 17 -6.92 -14.85 -8.67
C VAL A 17 -8.42 -15.11 -8.55
N VAL A 18 -8.85 -16.36 -8.38
CA VAL A 18 -10.27 -16.71 -8.18
C VAL A 18 -10.83 -16.02 -6.93
N ILE A 19 -10.10 -16.05 -5.80
CA ILE A 19 -10.50 -15.36 -4.57
C ILE A 19 -10.61 -13.84 -4.81
N SER A 20 -9.67 -13.25 -5.55
CA SER A 20 -9.69 -11.83 -5.89
C SER A 20 -10.96 -11.47 -6.68
N ILE A 21 -11.30 -12.28 -7.70
CA ILE A 21 -12.51 -12.10 -8.51
C ILE A 21 -13.76 -12.23 -7.63
N LEU A 22 -13.83 -13.23 -6.75
CA LEU A 22 -14.97 -13.41 -5.85
C LEU A 22 -15.16 -12.23 -4.87
N ILE A 23 -14.08 -11.67 -4.36
CA ILE A 23 -14.13 -10.51 -3.44
C ILE A 23 -14.57 -9.24 -4.17
N TRP A 24 -14.22 -9.11 -5.45
CA TRP A 24 -14.54 -7.94 -6.28
C TRP A 24 -15.80 -8.11 -7.13
N ILE A 25 -16.49 -9.26 -7.03
CA ILE A 25 -17.65 -9.55 -7.87
C ILE A 25 -18.75 -8.49 -7.71
N GLY A 26 -18.94 -8.00 -6.48
CA GLY A 26 -19.87 -6.93 -6.18
C GLY A 26 -19.59 -5.65 -6.95
N ALA A 27 -18.34 -5.18 -6.90
CA ALA A 27 -17.89 -4.01 -7.64
C ALA A 27 -17.98 -4.16 -9.16
N PHE A 28 -17.84 -5.38 -9.70
CA PHE A 28 -18.03 -5.63 -11.13
C PHE A 28 -19.50 -5.62 -11.56
N LEU A 29 -20.40 -6.10 -10.71
CA LEU A 29 -21.84 -6.16 -10.99
C LEU A 29 -22.51 -4.79 -10.82
N GLU A 30 -22.11 -4.03 -9.81
CA GLU A 30 -22.62 -2.70 -9.51
C GLU A 30 -21.47 -1.68 -9.46
N PRO A 31 -20.91 -1.33 -10.64
CA PRO A 31 -19.80 -0.40 -10.70
C PRO A 31 -20.29 1.02 -10.38
N HIS A 32 -19.74 1.58 -9.31
CA HIS A 32 -19.98 2.97 -8.93
C HIS A 32 -18.89 3.86 -9.52
N PRO A 33 -19.23 5.03 -10.09
CA PRO A 33 -18.21 5.97 -10.53
C PRO A 33 -17.42 6.47 -9.30
N PRO A 34 -16.10 6.70 -9.43
CA PRO A 34 -15.37 7.44 -8.40
C PRO A 34 -16.11 8.76 -8.17
N SER A 35 -16.45 9.09 -6.92
CA SER A 35 -17.37 10.19 -6.59
C SER A 35 -17.04 11.44 -7.41
N SER A 36 -17.91 11.74 -8.37
CA SER A 36 -17.58 12.66 -9.47
C SER A 36 -17.30 14.08 -8.98
N LEU A 37 -17.95 14.52 -7.90
CA LEU A 37 -17.87 15.92 -7.46
C LEU A 37 -16.56 16.30 -6.75
N ASP A 38 -15.94 15.39 -5.99
CA ASP A 38 -14.69 15.69 -5.27
C ASP A 38 -13.45 15.32 -6.08
N PHE A 39 -13.47 14.19 -6.80
CA PHE A 39 -12.33 13.74 -7.59
C PHE A 39 -12.21 14.44 -8.95
N GLU A 40 -13.29 14.89 -9.61
CA GLU A 40 -13.13 15.60 -10.89
C GLU A 40 -12.42 16.95 -10.73
N ASN A 41 -12.66 17.67 -9.63
CA ASN A 41 -12.16 19.04 -9.47
C ASN A 41 -10.91 19.18 -8.58
N ARG A 42 -10.57 18.18 -7.75
CA ARG A 42 -9.47 18.30 -6.76
C ARG A 42 -8.44 17.17 -6.80
N SER A 43 -8.46 16.34 -7.85
CA SER A 43 -7.50 15.25 -8.03
C SER A 43 -6.07 15.74 -8.32
N MET A 44 -5.10 15.03 -7.77
CA MET A 44 -3.68 15.27 -8.03
C MET A 44 -3.31 15.01 -9.50
N PRO A 45 -2.26 15.66 -10.05
CA PRO A 45 -2.03 15.72 -11.50
C PRO A 45 -1.89 14.37 -12.22
N LEU A 46 -1.25 13.37 -11.62
CA LEU A 46 -1.14 12.04 -12.25
C LEU A 46 -2.41 11.22 -12.08
N PHE A 47 -3.14 11.44 -10.99
CA PHE A 47 -4.42 10.75 -10.79
C PHE A 47 -5.50 11.28 -11.74
N SER A 48 -5.57 12.59 -11.97
CA SER A 48 -6.48 13.16 -12.96
C SER A 48 -6.17 12.68 -14.38
N LEU A 49 -4.88 12.51 -14.72
CA LEU A 49 -4.48 11.89 -15.98
C LEU A 49 -4.95 10.43 -16.05
N LEU A 50 -4.81 9.66 -14.97
CA LEU A 50 -5.28 8.28 -14.92
C LEU A 50 -6.80 8.18 -15.10
N LEU A 51 -7.58 9.06 -14.46
CA LEU A 51 -9.03 9.13 -14.61
C LEU A 51 -9.44 9.55 -16.04
N SER A 52 -8.69 10.44 -16.67
CA SER A 52 -8.94 10.84 -18.06
C SER A 52 -8.79 9.67 -19.04
N ILE A 53 -7.86 8.74 -18.76
CA ILE A 53 -7.65 7.53 -19.58
C ILE A 53 -8.79 6.53 -19.41
N THR A 54 -9.38 6.40 -18.22
CA THR A 54 -10.53 5.51 -17.99
C THR A 54 -11.85 6.09 -18.51
N GLY A 55 -11.83 7.34 -19.01
CA GLY A 55 -12.99 8.02 -19.59
C GLY A 55 -14.13 8.21 -18.60
N PHE A 56 -13.83 8.26 -17.30
CA PHE A 56 -14.80 8.32 -16.20
C PHE A 56 -15.87 7.20 -16.22
N ASN A 57 -15.66 6.15 -17.01
CA ASN A 57 -16.56 5.01 -17.04
C ASN A 57 -16.36 4.18 -15.77
N ALA A 58 -17.45 3.94 -15.03
CA ALA A 58 -17.42 3.23 -13.75
C ALA A 58 -16.84 1.82 -13.88
N LEU A 59 -17.29 1.04 -14.86
CA LEU A 59 -16.84 -0.34 -15.07
C LEU A 59 -15.38 -0.40 -15.51
N VAL A 60 -14.94 0.48 -16.41
CA VAL A 60 -13.53 0.57 -16.82
C VAL A 60 -12.64 0.94 -15.63
N SER A 61 -13.10 1.84 -14.77
CA SER A 61 -12.37 2.27 -13.58
C SER A 61 -12.24 1.15 -12.54
N VAL A 62 -13.30 0.37 -12.31
CA VAL A 62 -13.27 -0.82 -11.44
C VAL A 62 -12.31 -1.88 -12.01
N ILE A 63 -12.39 -2.18 -13.32
CA ILE A 63 -11.49 -3.14 -13.97
C ILE A 63 -10.03 -2.67 -13.85
N ALA A 64 -9.75 -1.41 -14.12
CA ALA A 64 -8.40 -0.84 -14.00
C ALA A 64 -7.90 -0.91 -12.54
N ALA A 65 -8.75 -0.59 -11.55
CA ALA A 65 -8.42 -0.70 -10.14
C ALA A 65 -8.12 -2.15 -9.73
N PHE A 66 -8.91 -3.11 -10.20
CA PHE A 66 -8.69 -4.53 -9.97
C PHE A 66 -7.33 -5.00 -10.52
N PHE A 67 -6.95 -4.57 -11.72
CA PHE A 67 -5.63 -4.86 -12.27
C PHE A 67 -4.50 -4.24 -11.44
N LEU A 68 -4.68 -3.02 -10.92
CA LEU A 68 -3.71 -2.41 -9.99
C LEU A 68 -3.59 -3.23 -8.70
N VAL A 69 -4.69 -3.75 -8.16
CA VAL A 69 -4.66 -4.65 -6.98
C VAL A 69 -3.88 -5.94 -7.28
N LEU A 70 -4.13 -6.58 -8.41
CA LEU A 70 -3.39 -7.77 -8.83
C LEU A 70 -1.90 -7.47 -9.02
N LEU A 71 -1.56 -6.32 -9.60
CA LEU A 71 -0.19 -5.86 -9.76
C LEU A 71 0.48 -5.62 -8.39
N THR A 72 -0.20 -4.96 -7.46
CA THR A 72 0.31 -4.76 -6.08
C THR A 72 0.52 -6.10 -5.39
N ALA A 73 -0.44 -7.03 -5.47
CA ALA A 73 -0.32 -8.37 -4.91
C ALA A 73 0.88 -9.15 -5.49
N PHE A 74 1.07 -9.09 -6.81
CA PHE A 74 2.23 -9.66 -7.49
C PHE A 74 3.55 -9.03 -7.00
N LEU A 75 3.62 -7.70 -6.92
CA LEU A 75 4.80 -6.98 -6.45
C LEU A 75 5.14 -7.31 -5.00
N LEU A 76 4.14 -7.54 -4.14
CA LEU A 76 4.36 -7.97 -2.76
C LEU A 76 5.09 -9.33 -2.71
N VAL A 77 4.65 -10.29 -3.53
CA VAL A 77 5.29 -11.61 -3.61
C VAL A 77 6.68 -11.50 -4.24
N ASN A 78 6.83 -10.69 -5.28
CA ASN A 78 8.10 -10.44 -5.95
C ASN A 78 9.14 -9.81 -5.01
N PHE A 79 8.72 -8.84 -4.18
CA PHE A 79 9.60 -8.19 -3.22
C PHE A 79 10.10 -9.17 -2.14
N ASN A 80 9.21 -10.01 -1.59
CA ASN A 80 9.68 -11.07 -0.68
C ASN A 80 10.56 -12.10 -1.40
N THR A 81 10.27 -12.46 -2.65
CA THR A 81 11.07 -13.46 -3.38
C THR A 81 12.47 -12.95 -3.72
N SER A 82 12.60 -11.65 -4.05
CA SER A 82 13.87 -11.02 -4.39
C SER A 82 14.77 -10.75 -3.18
N VAL A 83 14.21 -10.27 -2.07
CA VAL A 83 14.98 -9.96 -0.84
C VAL A 83 15.05 -11.16 0.12
N PHE A 84 14.10 -12.11 0.00
CA PHE A 84 13.96 -13.31 0.82
C PHE A 84 13.92 -13.01 2.34
N PHE A 85 13.19 -11.98 2.74
CA PHE A 85 13.21 -11.51 4.12
C PHE A 85 12.26 -12.28 5.06
N ILE A 86 11.13 -12.82 4.58
CA ILE A 86 10.28 -13.69 5.41
C ILE A 86 11.07 -14.93 5.83
N GLY A 87 11.90 -15.48 4.94
CA GLY A 87 12.64 -16.72 5.14
C GLY A 87 11.95 -17.95 4.55
N ALA A 88 10.89 -17.73 3.76
CA ALA A 88 10.21 -18.74 2.96
C ALA A 88 9.68 -18.11 1.66
N ARG A 89 9.66 -18.89 0.58
CA ARG A 89 8.91 -18.54 -0.64
C ARG A 89 7.45 -18.82 -0.36
N THR A 90 6.58 -17.83 -0.48
CA THR A 90 5.16 -17.94 -0.14
C THR A 90 4.35 -16.88 -0.88
N PHE A 91 3.11 -17.23 -1.23
CA PHE A 91 2.12 -16.31 -1.81
C PHE A 91 1.22 -15.65 -0.75
N LEU A 92 1.45 -15.91 0.55
CA LEU A 92 0.65 -15.33 1.64
C LEU A 92 0.55 -13.80 1.62
N PRO A 93 1.61 -13.01 1.28
CA PRO A 93 1.49 -11.56 1.23
C PRO A 93 0.43 -11.09 0.21
N ALA A 94 0.39 -11.72 -0.97
CA ALA A 94 -0.63 -11.44 -1.98
C ALA A 94 -2.03 -11.79 -1.47
N LEU A 95 -2.21 -12.98 -0.92
CA LEU A 95 -3.51 -13.43 -0.42
C LEU A 95 -4.04 -12.50 0.68
N ILE A 96 -3.22 -12.15 1.68
CA ILE A 96 -3.63 -11.28 2.78
C ILE A 96 -3.95 -9.88 2.26
N PHE A 97 -3.14 -9.34 1.34
CA PHE A 97 -3.43 -8.04 0.71
C PHE A 97 -4.75 -8.06 -0.07
N VAL A 98 -5.00 -9.10 -0.88
CA VAL A 98 -6.27 -9.28 -1.60
C VAL A 98 -7.45 -9.33 -0.64
N LEU A 99 -7.32 -10.04 0.48
CA LEU A 99 -8.39 -10.10 1.47
C LEU A 99 -8.64 -8.75 2.13
N PHE A 100 -7.59 -7.97 2.43
CA PHE A 100 -7.73 -6.61 2.94
C PHE A 100 -8.51 -5.70 1.99
N THR A 101 -8.45 -5.92 0.68
CA THR A 101 -9.28 -5.17 -0.29
C THR A 101 -10.78 -5.40 -0.12
N GLY A 102 -11.18 -6.53 0.48
CA GLY A 102 -12.57 -6.86 0.74
C GLY A 102 -13.16 -6.19 1.97
N LEU A 103 -12.33 -5.59 2.84
CA LEU A 103 -12.78 -4.96 4.10
C LEU A 103 -13.56 -3.66 3.87
N PHE A 104 -13.28 -2.99 2.75
CA PHE A 104 -13.92 -1.74 2.37
C PHE A 104 -14.51 -1.88 0.95
N PRO A 105 -15.71 -2.45 0.81
CA PRO A 105 -16.38 -2.58 -0.50
C PRO A 105 -16.46 -1.25 -1.25
N GLU A 106 -16.75 -0.15 -0.53
CA GLU A 106 -16.77 1.23 -1.05
C GLU A 106 -15.46 1.69 -1.67
N GLN A 107 -14.34 1.02 -1.38
CA GLN A 107 -13.01 1.35 -1.89
C GLN A 107 -12.59 0.43 -3.05
N GLN A 108 -13.45 -0.49 -3.50
CA GLN A 108 -13.24 -1.37 -4.65
C GLN A 108 -13.47 -0.65 -5.99
N MET A 109 -12.91 0.54 -6.11
CA MET A 109 -12.96 1.38 -7.29
C MET A 109 -11.61 2.09 -7.47
N MET A 110 -11.46 2.82 -8.58
CA MET A 110 -10.24 3.58 -8.83
C MET A 110 -10.10 4.70 -7.79
N ASN A 111 -9.09 4.58 -6.94
CA ASN A 111 -8.75 5.58 -5.92
C ASN A 111 -7.28 6.02 -6.07
N PRO A 112 -6.90 7.22 -5.59
CA PRO A 112 -5.55 7.76 -5.78
C PRO A 112 -4.46 6.97 -5.06
N VAL A 113 -4.81 6.21 -4.01
CA VAL A 113 -3.83 5.49 -3.19
C VAL A 113 -3.41 4.16 -3.81
N LEU A 114 -4.29 3.50 -4.58
CA LEU A 114 -3.98 2.26 -5.30
C LEU A 114 -2.72 2.37 -6.18
N PRO A 115 -2.63 3.30 -7.15
CA PRO A 115 -1.41 3.46 -7.93
C PRO A 115 -0.23 3.88 -7.05
N ALA A 116 -0.43 4.73 -6.03
CA ALA A 116 0.64 5.12 -5.10
C ALA A 116 1.23 3.92 -4.32
N SER A 117 0.41 2.91 -3.98
CA SER A 117 0.86 1.70 -3.29
C SER A 117 1.89 0.89 -4.07
N ILE A 118 1.82 0.91 -5.41
CA ILE A 118 2.80 0.28 -6.29
C ILE A 118 4.15 1.00 -6.13
N PHE A 119 4.14 2.33 -6.18
CA PHE A 119 5.34 3.14 -6.00
C PHE A 119 5.95 2.96 -4.61
N LEU A 120 5.14 2.71 -3.56
CA LEU A 120 5.65 2.37 -2.23
C LEU A 120 6.50 1.10 -2.25
N ILE A 121 5.99 0.03 -2.85
CA ILE A 121 6.72 -1.25 -2.91
C ILE A 121 8.00 -1.10 -3.73
N LEU A 122 7.94 -0.40 -4.87
CA LEU A 122 9.11 -0.12 -5.70
C LEU A 122 10.15 0.72 -4.95
N ALA A 123 9.72 1.76 -4.23
CA ALA A 123 10.60 2.60 -3.42
C ALA A 123 11.25 1.81 -2.28
N LEU A 124 10.49 1.00 -1.54
CA LEU A 124 11.02 0.11 -0.49
C LEU A 124 12.11 -0.81 -1.04
N ARG A 125 11.91 -1.37 -2.24
CA ARG A 125 12.94 -2.19 -2.91
C ARG A 125 14.21 -1.39 -3.18
N ARG A 126 14.08 -0.19 -3.76
CA ARG A 126 15.22 0.69 -4.06
C ARG A 126 15.98 1.14 -2.81
N ILE A 127 15.27 1.40 -1.70
CA ILE A 127 15.89 1.67 -0.40
C ILE A 127 16.71 0.45 0.04
N ILE A 128 16.15 -0.76 -0.01
CA ILE A 128 16.87 -1.99 0.38
C ILE A 128 18.07 -2.29 -0.50
N ASP A 129 18.05 -1.92 -1.78
CA ASP A 129 19.20 -2.06 -2.69
C ASP A 129 20.40 -1.19 -2.27
N ALA A 130 20.18 -0.12 -1.48
CA ALA A 130 21.26 0.69 -0.93
C ALA A 130 22.10 -0.06 0.14
N TYR A 131 21.58 -1.16 0.68
CA TYR A 131 22.25 -1.96 1.70
C TYR A 131 23.59 -2.51 1.19
N LYS A 132 24.68 -2.07 1.81
CA LYS A 132 26.07 -2.42 1.44
C LYS A 132 26.46 -2.08 -0.01
N ALA A 133 25.74 -1.18 -0.68
CA ALA A 133 26.16 -0.64 -1.98
C ALA A 133 27.55 0.04 -1.85
N GLN A 134 28.44 -0.23 -2.81
CA GLN A 134 29.77 0.40 -2.85
C GLN A 134 29.65 1.86 -3.30
N GLY A 135 30.40 2.75 -2.65
CA GLY A 135 30.34 4.18 -2.95
C GLY A 135 28.99 4.80 -2.61
N THR A 136 28.51 5.70 -3.47
CA THR A 136 27.26 6.45 -3.28
C THR A 136 26.07 5.62 -3.76
N ALA A 137 25.07 5.42 -2.90
CA ALA A 137 23.90 4.61 -3.22
C ALA A 137 22.88 5.41 -4.06
N TYR A 138 23.04 5.44 -5.38
CA TYR A 138 22.09 6.08 -6.30
C TYR A 138 20.68 5.48 -6.26
N SER A 139 20.52 4.25 -5.77
CA SER A 139 19.19 3.68 -5.55
C SER A 139 18.34 4.49 -4.55
N LEU A 140 18.95 5.32 -3.70
CA LEU A 140 18.22 6.25 -2.83
C LEU A 140 17.63 7.44 -3.60
N TYR A 141 18.27 7.87 -4.69
CA TYR A 141 17.68 8.82 -5.63
C TYR A 141 16.43 8.20 -6.26
N ASP A 142 16.57 6.98 -6.80
CA ASP A 142 15.46 6.25 -7.42
C ASP A 142 14.28 6.07 -6.45
N ALA A 143 14.57 5.74 -5.19
CA ALA A 143 13.56 5.63 -4.15
C ALA A 143 12.84 6.97 -3.91
N GLY A 144 13.58 8.07 -3.80
CA GLY A 144 12.99 9.40 -3.64
C GLY A 144 12.13 9.80 -4.84
N PHE A 145 12.63 9.53 -6.04
CA PHE A 145 11.89 9.76 -7.28
C PHE A 145 10.57 8.98 -7.30
N LEU A 146 10.60 7.68 -6.98
CA LEU A 146 9.40 6.84 -6.93
C LEU A 146 8.39 7.32 -5.89
N LEU A 147 8.85 7.71 -4.69
CA LEU A 147 7.99 8.27 -3.64
C LEU A 147 7.34 9.58 -4.09
N SER A 148 8.09 10.42 -4.77
CA SER A 148 7.59 11.69 -5.30
C SER A 148 6.57 11.48 -6.43
N VAL A 149 6.80 10.53 -7.35
CA VAL A 149 5.81 10.15 -8.36
C VAL A 149 4.52 9.65 -7.70
N GLY A 150 4.61 8.81 -6.66
CA GLY A 150 3.43 8.38 -5.90
C GLY A 150 2.66 9.55 -5.28
N SER A 151 3.37 10.62 -4.86
CA SER A 151 2.74 11.81 -4.28
C SER A 151 1.95 12.64 -5.30
N LEU A 152 2.23 12.48 -6.60
CA LEU A 152 1.45 13.08 -7.67
C LEU A 152 0.14 12.32 -7.97
N PHE A 153 -0.04 11.11 -7.42
CA PHE A 153 -1.33 10.42 -7.38
C PHE A 153 -2.09 10.75 -6.08
N TYR A 154 -1.41 10.69 -4.94
CA TYR A 154 -1.98 10.94 -3.62
C TYR A 154 -1.06 11.85 -2.81
N ALA A 155 -1.45 13.09 -2.55
CA ALA A 155 -0.56 14.11 -1.98
C ALA A 155 0.08 13.68 -0.65
N ASN A 156 -0.70 13.09 0.26
CA ASN A 156 -0.21 12.64 1.57
C ASN A 156 0.83 11.52 1.47
N PHE A 157 1.03 10.91 0.31
CA PHE A 157 2.12 9.99 0.07
C PHE A 157 3.50 10.65 0.21
N ILE A 158 3.60 11.98 0.12
CA ILE A 158 4.86 12.71 0.32
C ILE A 158 5.49 12.44 1.69
N TRP A 159 4.68 12.15 2.72
CA TRP A 159 5.14 11.82 4.07
C TRP A 159 5.94 10.51 4.13
N PHE A 160 5.76 9.61 3.16
CA PHE A 160 6.60 8.43 3.02
C PHE A 160 8.03 8.78 2.60
N GLY A 161 8.34 10.03 2.22
CA GLY A 161 9.70 10.54 2.09
C GLY A 161 10.56 10.37 3.37
N ILE A 162 9.93 10.30 4.55
CA ILE A 162 10.60 9.97 5.83
C ILE A 162 11.28 8.59 5.77
N LEU A 163 10.78 7.65 4.94
CA LEU A 163 11.42 6.35 4.71
C LEU A 163 12.82 6.46 4.13
N LEU A 164 13.13 7.52 3.37
CA LEU A 164 14.47 7.72 2.84
C LEU A 164 15.46 7.96 3.98
N ILE A 165 15.09 8.82 4.93
CA ILE A 165 15.92 9.14 6.11
C ILE A 165 16.04 7.91 7.00
N ALA A 166 14.92 7.24 7.30
CA ALA A 166 14.93 6.00 8.09
C ALA A 166 15.76 4.89 7.41
N GLY A 167 15.64 4.76 6.09
CA GLY A 167 16.39 3.82 5.27
C GLY A 167 17.89 4.10 5.27
N ILE A 168 18.30 5.37 5.12
CA ILE A 168 19.71 5.79 5.23
C ILE A 168 20.25 5.47 6.62
N ALA A 169 19.55 5.88 7.68
CA ALA A 169 19.98 5.63 9.06
C ALA A 169 20.10 4.13 9.37
N LEU A 170 19.22 3.30 8.79
CA LEU A 170 19.20 1.87 9.03
C LEU A 170 20.22 1.09 8.18
N LEU A 171 20.36 1.43 6.90
CA LEU A 171 21.11 0.65 5.91
C LEU A 171 22.51 1.18 5.66
N ARG A 172 22.74 2.47 5.87
CA ARG A 172 23.94 3.23 5.55
C ARG A 172 24.56 3.84 6.81
N THR A 173 25.64 4.60 6.64
CA THR A 173 26.34 5.31 7.72
C THR A 173 25.84 6.75 7.94
N GLY A 174 24.76 7.17 7.28
CA GLY A 174 24.20 8.51 7.46
C GLY A 174 25.01 9.62 6.78
N ASN A 175 25.64 9.35 5.64
CA ASN A 175 26.41 10.37 4.92
C ASN A 175 25.46 11.46 4.35
N LEU A 176 25.80 12.74 4.58
CA LEU A 176 25.08 13.89 4.04
C LEU A 176 24.86 13.80 2.52
N ARG A 177 25.83 13.25 1.79
CA ARG A 177 25.71 13.06 0.34
C ARG A 177 24.48 12.24 -0.05
N GLU A 178 24.17 11.18 0.69
CA GLU A 178 23.06 10.28 0.41
C GLU A 178 21.72 10.90 0.80
N ILE A 179 21.71 11.73 1.85
CA ILE A 179 20.54 12.52 2.22
C ILE A 179 20.23 13.52 1.10
N VAL A 180 21.23 14.27 0.63
CA VAL A 180 21.04 15.23 -0.46
C VAL A 180 20.54 14.54 -1.73
N ILE A 181 21.15 13.43 -2.13
CA ILE A 181 20.74 12.69 -3.34
C ILE A 181 19.31 12.15 -3.21
N SER A 182 18.91 11.65 -2.04
CA SER A 182 17.55 11.15 -1.85
C SER A 182 16.51 12.28 -1.87
N LEU A 183 16.83 13.45 -1.29
CA LEU A 183 15.99 14.65 -1.37
C LEU A 183 15.89 15.21 -2.79
N LEU A 184 16.99 15.19 -3.57
CA LEU A 184 16.95 15.56 -4.99
C LEU A 184 16.03 14.61 -5.79
N GLY A 185 16.08 13.31 -5.50
CA GLY A 185 15.15 12.34 -6.07
C GLY A 185 13.70 12.70 -5.76
N LEU A 186 13.41 13.02 -4.49
CA LEU A 186 12.08 13.43 -4.05
C LEU A 186 11.61 14.75 -4.69
N ALA A 187 12.51 15.72 -4.88
CA ALA A 187 12.19 17.00 -5.50
C ALA A 187 11.96 16.90 -7.02
N THR A 188 12.58 15.92 -7.70
CA THR A 188 12.64 15.87 -9.17
C THR A 188 11.25 15.80 -9.84
N PRO A 189 10.35 14.86 -9.51
CA PRO A 189 9.03 14.81 -10.16
C PRO A 189 8.19 16.08 -9.95
N TRP A 190 8.24 16.66 -8.74
CA TRP A 190 7.55 17.92 -8.46
C TRP A 190 8.12 19.06 -9.29
N PHE A 191 9.44 19.20 -9.37
CA PHE A 191 10.09 20.21 -10.22
C PHE A 191 9.66 20.08 -11.68
N LEU A 192 9.58 18.85 -12.19
CA LEU A 192 9.09 18.59 -13.56
C LEU A 192 7.64 19.01 -13.75
N VAL A 193 6.74 18.68 -12.82
CA VAL A 193 5.31 19.06 -12.90
C VAL A 193 5.14 20.57 -12.88
N PHE A 194 5.81 21.28 -11.98
CA PHE A 194 5.80 22.75 -11.94
C PHE A 194 6.36 23.34 -13.24
N GLY A 195 7.46 22.80 -13.75
CA GLY A 195 8.04 23.20 -15.04
C GLY A 195 7.08 23.00 -16.21
N PHE A 196 6.40 21.85 -16.28
CA PHE A 196 5.39 21.57 -17.32
C PHE A 196 4.22 22.53 -17.24
N TYR A 197 3.70 22.82 -16.04
CA TYR A 197 2.61 23.79 -15.88
C TYR A 197 3.03 25.19 -16.32
N TYR A 198 4.24 25.62 -15.95
CA TYR A 198 4.77 26.93 -16.35
C TYR A 198 4.93 27.05 -17.87
N VAL A 199 5.58 26.07 -18.52
CA VAL A 199 5.83 26.10 -19.97
C VAL A 199 4.52 26.02 -20.78
N LEU A 200 3.53 25.27 -20.29
CA LEU A 200 2.21 25.16 -20.93
C LEU A 200 1.29 26.35 -20.61
N GLY A 201 1.73 27.34 -19.84
CA GLY A 201 0.92 28.49 -19.44
C GLY A 201 -0.29 28.12 -18.57
N LYS A 202 -0.23 26.99 -17.86
CA LYS A 202 -1.27 26.55 -16.92
C LYS A 202 -1.21 27.35 -15.62
N ASP A 203 -2.34 27.44 -14.93
CA ASP A 203 -2.42 28.16 -13.66
C ASP A 203 -1.61 27.49 -12.54
N LEU A 204 -0.49 28.11 -12.19
CA LEU A 204 0.37 27.69 -11.08
C LEU A 204 -0.25 27.97 -9.71
N ASN A 205 -1.09 29.00 -9.60
CA ASN A 205 -1.77 29.31 -8.34
C ASN A 205 -2.81 28.22 -8.04
N GLY A 206 -3.60 27.83 -9.04
CA GLY A 206 -4.52 26.70 -8.93
C GLY A 206 -3.82 25.39 -8.56
N LEU A 207 -2.63 25.11 -9.11
CA LEU A 207 -1.83 23.94 -8.70
C LEU A 207 -1.41 24.02 -7.22
N ASN A 208 -0.94 25.16 -6.76
CA ASN A 208 -0.56 25.36 -5.35
C ASN A 208 -1.76 25.21 -4.40
N GLU A 209 -2.92 25.76 -4.78
CA GLU A 209 -4.15 25.61 -4.01
C GLU A 209 -4.62 24.16 -3.95
N LEU A 210 -4.53 23.43 -5.07
CA LEU A 210 -4.86 22.00 -5.13
C LEU A 210 -3.96 21.17 -4.22
N ILE A 211 -2.65 21.42 -4.23
CA ILE A 211 -1.68 20.76 -3.35
C ILE A 211 -2.01 21.07 -1.88
N ARG A 212 -2.25 22.35 -1.57
CA ARG A 212 -2.60 22.79 -0.21
C ARG A 212 -3.89 22.14 0.28
N TYR A 213 -4.89 22.02 -0.58
CA TYR A 213 -6.14 21.33 -0.28
C TYR A 213 -5.89 19.85 0.04
N ASN A 214 -5.15 19.13 -0.80
CA ASN A 214 -4.91 17.70 -0.59
C ASN A 214 -3.99 17.40 0.62
N LEU A 215 -3.14 18.34 1.05
CA LEU A 215 -2.23 18.18 2.19
C LEU A 215 -2.77 18.73 3.52
N SER A 216 -3.73 19.65 3.48
CA SER A 216 -4.18 20.37 4.68
C SER A 216 -5.68 20.61 4.74
N GLY A 217 -6.41 20.18 3.72
CA GLY A 217 -7.87 20.13 3.72
C GLY A 217 -8.39 19.21 4.82
N LYS A 218 -9.70 19.31 5.07
CA LYS A 218 -10.37 18.45 6.03
C LYS A 218 -11.21 17.46 5.25
N GLU A 219 -10.89 16.18 5.36
CA GLU A 219 -11.73 15.13 4.82
C GLU A 219 -13.02 15.00 5.66
N SER A 220 -14.13 14.72 4.99
CA SER A 220 -15.38 14.35 5.66
C SER A 220 -15.20 13.00 6.35
N GLY A 221 -15.73 12.89 7.58
CA GLY A 221 -15.64 11.64 8.33
C GLY A 221 -16.24 10.46 7.56
N PHE A 222 -15.58 9.31 7.63
CA PHE A 222 -16.03 8.08 6.99
C PHE A 222 -16.89 7.26 7.95
N ALA A 223 -18.12 6.95 7.55
CA ALA A 223 -19.04 6.16 8.36
C ALA A 223 -18.73 4.67 8.20
N LEU A 224 -18.33 4.00 9.27
CA LEU A 224 -18.06 2.56 9.26
C LEU A 224 -19.29 1.78 9.74
N SER A 225 -19.67 0.74 8.99
CA SER A 225 -20.68 -0.21 9.47
C SER A 225 -20.18 -0.91 10.74
N ARG A 226 -21.10 -1.28 11.65
CA ARG A 226 -20.75 -2.00 12.88
C ARG A 226 -20.02 -3.32 12.60
N VAL A 227 -20.35 -3.97 11.50
CA VAL A 227 -19.71 -5.21 11.05
C VAL A 227 -18.28 -4.94 10.59
N THR A 228 -18.07 -3.90 9.77
CA THR A 228 -16.73 -3.48 9.33
C THR A 228 -15.84 -3.16 10.54
N ILE A 229 -16.37 -2.45 11.55
CA ILE A 229 -15.64 -2.17 12.79
C ILE A 229 -15.25 -3.47 13.51
N ALA A 230 -16.17 -4.43 13.64
CA ALA A 230 -15.89 -5.70 14.31
C ALA A 230 -14.77 -6.50 13.60
N VAL A 231 -14.81 -6.56 12.26
CA VAL A 231 -13.76 -7.22 11.46
C VAL A 231 -12.42 -6.49 11.60
N LEU A 232 -12.41 -5.15 11.53
CA LEU A 232 -11.21 -4.34 11.72
C LEU A 232 -10.58 -4.50 13.10
N ILE A 233 -11.37 -4.68 14.17
CA ILE A 233 -10.86 -4.95 15.51
C ILE A 233 -10.11 -6.29 15.53
N ILE A 234 -10.69 -7.34 14.93
CA ILE A 234 -10.07 -8.67 14.87
C ILE A 234 -8.77 -8.60 14.06
N ASP A 235 -8.79 -7.93 12.92
CA ASP A 235 -7.61 -7.72 12.08
C ASP A 235 -6.51 -6.95 12.81
N THR A 236 -6.88 -5.89 13.52
CA THR A 236 -5.94 -5.11 14.32
C THR A 236 -5.31 -5.94 15.42
N ILE A 237 -6.09 -6.76 16.15
CA ILE A 237 -5.57 -7.66 17.19
C ILE A 237 -4.55 -8.63 16.59
N ILE A 238 -4.86 -9.23 15.45
CA ILE A 238 -3.98 -10.22 14.83
C ILE A 238 -2.75 -9.58 14.22
N LEU A 239 -2.88 -8.38 13.68
CA LEU A 239 -1.75 -7.57 13.23
C LEU A 239 -0.82 -7.22 14.40
N LEU A 240 -1.36 -6.83 15.57
CA LEU A 240 -0.58 -6.57 16.77
C LEU A 240 0.14 -7.83 17.28
N ILE A 241 -0.55 -8.98 17.35
CA ILE A 241 0.05 -10.26 17.73
C ILE A 241 1.17 -10.64 16.75
N SER A 242 0.93 -10.51 15.45
CA SER A 242 1.90 -10.83 14.40
C SER A 242 3.13 -9.93 14.47
N THR A 243 2.92 -8.63 14.69
CA THR A 243 3.99 -7.64 14.82
C THR A 243 4.81 -7.87 16.10
N ALA A 244 4.15 -8.13 17.23
CA ALA A 244 4.81 -8.46 18.48
C ALA A 244 5.66 -9.73 18.34
N ASN A 245 5.11 -10.79 17.72
CA ASN A 245 5.86 -12.00 17.43
C ASN A 245 7.10 -11.71 16.56
N LEU A 246 6.93 -10.94 15.49
CA LEU A 246 8.03 -10.54 14.62
C LEU A 246 9.15 -9.84 15.40
N ILE A 247 8.82 -8.87 16.26
CA ILE A 247 9.80 -8.13 17.08
C ILE A 247 10.62 -9.09 17.95
N THR A 248 9.99 -10.09 18.58
CA THR A 248 10.72 -11.05 19.45
C THR A 248 11.73 -11.91 18.71
N VAL A 249 11.50 -12.18 17.41
CA VAL A 249 12.37 -13.04 16.59
C VAL A 249 13.26 -12.27 15.62
N ILE A 250 13.09 -10.94 15.50
CA ILE A 250 13.73 -10.12 14.47
C ILE A 250 15.26 -10.15 14.57
N ASN A 251 15.81 -10.23 15.78
CA ASN A 251 17.25 -10.26 16.04
C ASN A 251 17.89 -11.60 15.65
N LYS A 252 17.10 -12.67 15.54
CA LYS A 252 17.57 -14.00 15.09
C LYS A 252 17.64 -14.11 13.57
N LYS A 253 17.08 -13.15 12.83
CA LYS A 253 17.05 -13.14 11.36
C LYS A 253 18.38 -12.64 10.79
N LYS A 254 18.68 -13.03 9.55
CA LYS A 254 19.80 -12.49 8.76
C LYS A 254 19.73 -10.96 8.73
N ILE A 255 20.87 -10.28 8.77
CA ILE A 255 20.95 -8.81 8.88
C ILE A 255 20.09 -8.10 7.82
N ARG A 256 20.16 -8.51 6.54
CA ARG A 256 19.36 -7.90 5.46
C ARG A 256 17.85 -8.08 5.69
N SER A 257 17.42 -9.26 6.12
CA SER A 257 16.03 -9.56 6.46
C SER A 257 15.54 -8.74 7.66
N ARG A 258 16.33 -8.65 8.73
CA ARG A 258 16.06 -7.80 9.90
C ARG A 258 15.85 -6.35 9.49
N LYS A 259 16.78 -5.79 8.73
CA LYS A 259 16.68 -4.39 8.26
C LYS A 259 15.47 -4.17 7.35
N THR A 260 15.11 -5.15 6.52
CA THR A 260 13.89 -5.06 5.69
C THR A 260 12.62 -4.98 6.55
N PHE A 261 12.50 -5.81 7.58
CA PHE A 261 11.36 -5.75 8.50
C PHE A 261 11.32 -4.46 9.31
N VAL A 262 12.46 -3.94 9.77
CA VAL A 262 12.50 -2.63 10.46
C VAL A 262 12.05 -1.50 9.52
N LEU A 263 12.43 -1.53 8.24
CA LEU A 263 11.95 -0.56 7.25
C LEU A 263 10.43 -0.68 7.01
N LEU A 264 9.88 -1.90 6.97
CA LEU A 264 8.43 -2.11 6.87
C LEU A 264 7.70 -1.61 8.12
N ILE A 265 8.27 -1.74 9.32
CA ILE A 265 7.73 -1.16 10.55
C ILE A 265 7.69 0.36 10.44
N TRP A 266 8.74 1.00 9.94
CA TRP A 266 8.73 2.45 9.66
C TRP A 266 7.63 2.83 8.66
N ALA A 267 7.44 2.06 7.58
CA ALA A 267 6.38 2.32 6.61
C ALA A 267 4.98 2.25 7.25
N PHE A 268 4.76 1.27 8.12
CA PHE A 268 3.51 1.11 8.86
C PHE A 268 3.29 2.25 9.87
N LEU A 269 4.33 2.63 10.61
CA LEU A 269 4.27 3.74 11.57
C LEU A 269 4.03 5.08 10.88
N ILE A 270 4.61 5.31 9.69
CA ILE A 270 4.34 6.50 8.90
C ILE A 270 2.87 6.52 8.47
N ALA A 271 2.32 5.41 7.96
CA ALA A 271 0.91 5.32 7.58
C ALA A 271 -0.04 5.66 8.77
N ILE A 272 0.24 5.11 9.96
CA ILE A 272 -0.52 5.44 11.18
C ILE A 272 -0.32 6.90 11.58
N GLY A 273 0.92 7.39 11.57
CA GLY A 273 1.25 8.77 11.90
C GLY A 273 0.54 9.76 11.00
N THR A 274 0.47 9.50 9.69
CA THR A 274 -0.27 10.34 8.75
C THR A 274 -1.76 10.39 9.07
N VAL A 275 -2.39 9.26 9.41
CA VAL A 275 -3.81 9.24 9.83
C VAL A 275 -4.05 10.10 11.08
N ILE A 276 -3.12 10.05 12.05
CA ILE A 276 -3.27 10.76 13.33
C ILE A 276 -3.00 12.26 13.19
N PHE A 277 -1.95 12.63 12.45
CA PHE A 277 -1.45 14.00 12.42
C PHE A 277 -1.95 14.83 11.23
N VAL A 278 -2.42 14.19 10.14
CA VAL A 278 -2.79 14.88 8.90
C VAL A 278 -4.30 14.73 8.66
N ARG A 279 -5.02 15.86 8.71
CA ARG A 279 -6.49 15.90 8.63
C ARG A 279 -7.05 15.66 7.22
N SER A 280 -6.22 15.79 6.19
CA SER A 280 -6.59 15.57 4.78
C SER A 280 -6.47 14.11 4.36
N VAL A 281 -6.18 13.20 5.30
CA VAL A 281 -6.00 11.78 5.00
C VAL A 281 -7.36 11.10 4.90
N SER A 282 -7.68 10.63 3.69
CA SER A 282 -8.80 9.76 3.38
C SER A 282 -8.60 8.32 3.89
N VAL A 283 -9.70 7.55 3.96
CA VAL A 283 -9.67 6.13 4.36
C VAL A 283 -8.85 5.25 3.42
N GLU A 284 -8.66 5.70 2.18
CA GLU A 284 -7.84 5.04 1.16
C GLU A 284 -6.40 4.79 1.63
N ILE A 285 -5.87 5.56 2.59
CA ILE A 285 -4.52 5.31 3.13
C ILE A 285 -4.34 3.90 3.71
N PHE A 286 -5.45 3.22 4.03
CA PHE A 286 -5.48 1.81 4.38
C PHE A 286 -4.72 0.94 3.38
N TRP A 287 -4.77 1.24 2.08
CA TRP A 287 -4.02 0.53 1.03
C TRP A 287 -2.50 0.56 1.24
N LEU A 288 -1.96 1.67 1.77
CA LEU A 288 -0.54 1.79 2.10
C LEU A 288 -0.17 1.07 3.38
N ALA A 289 -1.05 1.10 4.39
CA ALA A 289 -0.86 0.36 5.63
C ALA A 289 -0.96 -1.16 5.44
N ALA A 290 -1.81 -1.60 4.49
CA ALA A 290 -1.99 -2.99 4.10
C ALA A 290 -0.71 -3.62 3.54
N VAL A 291 0.16 -2.84 2.88
CA VAL A 291 1.45 -3.32 2.33
C VAL A 291 2.33 -3.95 3.43
N PRO A 292 2.81 -3.23 4.46
CA PRO A 292 3.59 -3.84 5.55
C PRO A 292 2.78 -4.81 6.40
N ALA A 293 1.48 -4.54 6.64
CA ALA A 293 0.63 -5.42 7.43
C ALA A 293 0.52 -6.84 6.83
N SER A 294 0.39 -6.93 5.49
CA SER A 294 0.37 -8.21 4.78
C SER A 294 1.62 -9.05 5.05
N TYR A 295 2.79 -8.42 5.17
CA TYR A 295 4.04 -9.11 5.48
C TYR A 295 4.16 -9.54 6.93
N PHE A 296 3.68 -8.74 7.89
CA PHE A 296 3.72 -9.11 9.31
C PHE A 296 2.85 -10.35 9.57
N ILE A 297 1.62 -10.34 9.06
CA ILE A 297 0.71 -11.48 9.19
C ILE A 297 1.24 -12.70 8.41
N SER A 298 1.76 -12.49 7.20
CA SER A 298 2.40 -13.58 6.44
C SER A 298 3.55 -14.21 7.19
N HIS A 299 4.41 -13.39 7.80
CA HIS A 299 5.55 -13.89 8.58
C HIS A 299 5.07 -14.74 9.76
N TYR A 300 4.13 -14.26 10.55
CA TYR A 300 3.53 -15.02 11.64
C TYR A 300 2.94 -16.35 11.16
N PHE A 301 2.18 -16.33 10.06
CA PHE A 301 1.53 -17.53 9.52
C PHE A 301 2.49 -18.55 8.94
N VAL A 302 3.58 -18.14 8.30
CA VAL A 302 4.59 -19.08 7.82
C VAL A 302 5.19 -19.88 8.98
N PHE A 303 5.47 -19.23 10.11
CA PHE A 303 6.19 -19.83 11.24
C PHE A 303 5.30 -20.34 12.39
N ALA A 304 3.97 -20.30 12.25
CA ALA A 304 3.01 -20.73 13.28
C ALA A 304 3.09 -22.23 13.68
N GLY A 305 3.94 -23.05 13.05
CA GLY A 305 4.28 -24.40 13.50
C GLY A 305 3.07 -25.35 13.67
N ARG A 306 3.03 -26.08 14.81
CA ARG A 306 1.95 -27.04 15.18
C ARG A 306 0.65 -26.38 15.64
N ARG A 307 0.65 -25.10 16.06
CA ARG A 307 -0.56 -24.37 16.48
C ARG A 307 -1.30 -23.79 15.27
N ARG A 308 -1.73 -24.69 14.36
CA ARG A 308 -2.40 -24.33 13.09
C ARG A 308 -3.78 -23.71 13.25
N ILE A 309 -4.38 -23.86 14.44
CA ILE A 309 -5.72 -23.39 14.74
C ILE A 309 -5.82 -21.87 14.61
N ILE A 310 -4.84 -21.10 15.10
CA ILE A 310 -4.93 -19.63 15.09
C ILE A 310 -4.97 -19.06 13.66
N PRO A 311 -4.03 -19.40 12.75
CA PRO A 311 -4.14 -18.95 11.36
C PRO A 311 -5.41 -19.43 10.67
N GLU A 312 -5.83 -20.70 10.86
CA GLU A 312 -7.01 -21.24 10.18
C GLU A 312 -8.30 -20.58 10.64
N VAL A 313 -8.47 -20.38 11.95
CA VAL A 313 -9.61 -19.67 12.53
C VAL A 313 -9.63 -18.22 12.07
N TYR A 314 -8.48 -17.54 12.02
CA TYR A 314 -8.41 -16.19 11.50
C TYR A 314 -8.86 -16.11 10.04
N PHE A 315 -8.31 -16.93 9.15
CA PHE A 315 -8.70 -16.90 7.74
C PHE A 315 -10.19 -17.15 7.55
N LEU A 316 -10.77 -18.07 8.34
CA LEU A 316 -12.20 -18.34 8.29
C LEU A 316 -13.02 -17.13 8.75
N ILE A 317 -12.65 -16.52 9.88
CA ILE A 317 -13.31 -15.32 10.40
C ILE A 317 -13.19 -14.16 9.41
N LEU A 318 -11.99 -13.95 8.84
CA LEU A 318 -11.74 -12.90 7.88
C LEU A 318 -12.58 -13.10 6.62
N PHE A 319 -12.61 -14.31 6.07
CA PHE A 319 -13.38 -14.61 4.87
C PHE A 319 -14.88 -14.43 5.09
N LEU A 320 -15.41 -14.93 6.22
CA LEU A 320 -16.81 -14.74 6.60
C LEU A 320 -17.14 -13.27 6.88
N GLY A 321 -16.24 -12.55 7.55
CA GLY A 321 -16.37 -11.13 7.84
C GLY A 321 -16.43 -10.30 6.56
N ILE A 322 -15.50 -10.54 5.63
CA ILE A 322 -15.49 -9.92 4.30
C ILE A 322 -16.79 -10.23 3.56
N ALA A 323 -17.19 -11.50 3.47
CA ALA A 323 -18.42 -11.89 2.80
C ALA A 323 -19.65 -11.18 3.40
N LEU A 324 -19.72 -11.07 4.73
CA LEU A 324 -20.80 -10.37 5.42
C LEU A 324 -20.77 -8.86 5.13
N THR A 325 -19.59 -8.22 5.13
CA THR A 325 -19.47 -6.80 4.78
C THR A 325 -19.87 -6.52 3.33
N GLN A 326 -19.54 -7.41 2.40
CA GLN A 326 -19.89 -7.30 0.99
C GLN A 326 -21.40 -7.45 0.77
N VAL A 327 -22.02 -8.45 1.41
CA VAL A 327 -23.47 -8.66 1.32
C VAL A 327 -24.24 -7.50 1.95
N LEU A 328 -23.80 -7.00 3.11
CA LEU A 328 -24.48 -5.87 3.76
C LEU A 328 -24.37 -4.58 2.96
N HIS A 329 -23.26 -4.37 2.24
CA HIS A 329 -23.09 -3.21 1.38
C HIS A 329 -24.05 -3.22 0.19
N HIS A 330 -24.31 -4.38 -0.41
CA HIS A 330 -25.27 -4.50 -1.53
C HIS A 330 -26.75 -4.44 -1.12
N ILE A 331 -27.08 -4.69 0.15
CA ILE A 331 -28.48 -4.68 0.62
C ILE A 331 -28.94 -3.27 1.05
N GLN A 332 -28.00 -2.35 1.32
CA GLN A 332 -28.27 -0.98 1.79
C GLN A 332 -28.49 0.00 0.64
#